data_AF-A0A3M1TFM2-F1
#
_entry.id   AF-A0A3M1TFM2-F1
#
_cell.length_a   1.000
_cell.length_b   1.000
_cell.length_c   1.000
_cell.angle_alpha   90.00
_cell.angle_beta   90.00
_cell.angle_gamma   90.00
#
_symmetry.space_group_name_H-M   'P 1'
#
loop_
_entity.id
_entity.type
_entity.pdbx_description
1 polymer ?
#
loop_
_entity_poly.entity_id
_entity_poly.type
_entity_poly.pdbx_seq_one_letter_code
_entity_poly.pdbx_strand_id
1 'polypeptide(L)'
;GEPIDSIALALHATPFVLYQRLFALHRAGIVSPVEAGHVELELDFEVEEATELEDEPLQLPDQEIPEVLGAETPVAEILGRARDFLRAGKYREARHLATRALELAPDDAEGHTALKEAETGLLAELRGQLLARPLSPRVIASGAQLRGLRFTPAERYLLKRFDGKRTLKQIIRVSPIKEVDALEAVHRFLKGGVIRLVEPPR
;
A
#
# COMPACT_ATOMS: atom_id res chain seq x y z
N GLY A 1 -30.32 -15.19 0.09
CA GLY A 1 -29.67 -13.87 0.17
C GLY A 1 -28.81 -13.67 -1.05
N GLU A 2 -28.73 -12.45 -1.58
CA GLU A 2 -27.80 -12.16 -2.68
C GLU A 2 -26.34 -12.20 -2.20
N PRO A 3 -25.40 -12.69 -3.03
CA PRO A 3 -23.99 -12.65 -2.68
C PRO A 3 -23.49 -11.21 -2.64
N ILE A 4 -22.52 -10.94 -1.77
CA ILE A 4 -21.95 -9.60 -1.55
C ILE A 4 -21.43 -9.00 -2.88
N ASP A 5 -20.92 -9.82 -3.78
CA ASP A 5 -20.45 -9.40 -5.10
C ASP A 5 -21.58 -8.89 -6.02
N SER A 6 -22.81 -9.42 -5.87
CA SER A 6 -24.01 -8.93 -6.57
C SER A 6 -24.39 -7.53 -6.07
N ILE A 7 -24.30 -7.32 -4.74
CA ILE A 7 -24.58 -6.03 -4.10
C ILE A 7 -23.56 -4.96 -4.53
N ALA A 8 -22.28 -5.33 -4.64
CA ALA A 8 -21.23 -4.42 -5.11
C ALA A 8 -21.49 -3.96 -6.55
N LEU A 9 -21.92 -4.88 -7.41
CA LEU A 9 -22.22 -4.62 -8.81
C LEU A 9 -23.48 -3.73 -8.97
N ALA A 10 -24.55 -4.01 -8.21
CA ALA A 10 -25.80 -3.26 -8.25
C ALA A 10 -25.64 -1.82 -7.72
N LEU A 11 -24.78 -1.61 -6.72
CA LEU A 11 -24.53 -0.29 -6.12
C LEU A 11 -23.39 0.48 -6.78
N HIS A 12 -22.74 -0.09 -7.81
CA HIS A 12 -21.50 0.44 -8.41
C HIS A 12 -20.43 0.80 -7.36
N ALA A 13 -20.43 0.10 -6.23
CA ALA A 13 -19.57 0.41 -5.10
C ALA A 13 -18.23 -0.31 -5.25
N THR A 14 -17.15 0.35 -4.82
CA THR A 14 -15.85 -0.35 -4.71
C THR A 14 -15.98 -1.45 -3.64
N PRO A 15 -15.46 -2.67 -3.89
CA PRO A 15 -15.64 -3.80 -2.96
C PRO A 15 -15.19 -3.47 -1.54
N PHE A 16 -14.12 -2.69 -1.40
CA PHE A 16 -13.59 -2.30 -0.10
C PHE A 16 -14.57 -1.46 0.73
N VAL A 17 -15.24 -0.48 0.13
CA VAL A 17 -16.22 0.38 0.82
C VAL A 17 -17.45 -0.44 1.25
N LEU A 18 -17.87 -1.39 0.41
CA LEU A 18 -18.97 -2.29 0.73
C LEU A 18 -18.63 -3.19 1.91
N TYR A 19 -17.46 -3.84 1.90
CA TYR A 19 -17.02 -4.70 3.00
C TYR A 19 -16.89 -3.95 4.32
N GLN A 20 -16.35 -2.72 4.29
CA GLN A 20 -16.26 -1.88 5.48
C GLN A 20 -17.63 -1.57 6.09
N ARG A 21 -18.62 -1.25 5.24
CA ARG A 21 -19.97 -0.91 5.69
C ARG A 21 -20.73 -2.14 6.20
N LEU A 22 -20.62 -3.27 5.51
CA LEU A 22 -21.18 -4.55 5.98
C LEU A 22 -20.58 -4.98 7.33
N PHE A 23 -19.28 -4.81 7.51
CA PHE A 23 -18.62 -5.11 8.79
C PHE A 23 -19.10 -4.20 9.93
N ALA A 24 -19.30 -2.92 9.66
CA ALA A 24 -19.83 -1.99 10.67
C ALA A 24 -21.27 -2.32 11.07
N LEU A 25 -22.12 -2.64 10.09
CA LEU A 25 -23.50 -3.10 10.34
C LEU A 25 -23.52 -4.43 11.10
N HIS A 26 -22.57 -5.33 10.81
CA HIS A 26 -22.43 -6.59 11.54
C HIS A 26 -22.09 -6.37 13.01
N ARG A 27 -21.13 -5.48 13.29
CA ARG A 27 -20.77 -5.12 14.67
C ARG A 27 -21.91 -4.44 15.42
N ALA A 28 -22.78 -3.72 14.72
CA ALA A 28 -23.99 -3.13 15.28
C ALA A 28 -25.14 -4.14 15.47
N GLY A 29 -24.97 -5.41 15.06
CA GLY A 29 -25.99 -6.45 15.15
C GLY A 29 -27.11 -6.32 14.12
N ILE A 30 -26.96 -5.43 13.13
CA ILE A 30 -27.98 -5.13 12.11
C ILE A 30 -27.97 -6.18 11.00
N VAL A 31 -26.78 -6.72 10.67
CA VAL A 31 -26.61 -7.81 9.69
C VAL A 31 -25.80 -8.94 10.29
N SER A 32 -26.09 -10.17 9.91
CA SER A 32 -25.31 -11.35 10.31
C SER A 32 -24.90 -12.13 9.06
N PRO A 33 -23.66 -12.67 9.00
CA PRO A 33 -23.30 -13.56 7.91
C PRO A 33 -24.12 -14.84 8.06
N VAL A 34 -24.90 -15.15 7.03
CA VAL A 34 -25.46 -16.48 6.86
C VAL A 34 -24.43 -17.27 6.06
N GLU A 35 -23.99 -18.42 6.58
CA GLU A 35 -23.09 -19.29 5.82
C GLU A 35 -23.75 -19.60 4.47
N ALA A 36 -23.02 -19.40 3.38
CA ALA A 36 -23.43 -19.83 2.06
C ALA A 36 -23.37 -21.37 2.04
N GLY A 37 -24.43 -22.00 2.54
CA GLY A 37 -24.60 -23.44 2.45
C GLY A 37 -24.55 -23.84 0.98
N HIS A 38 -23.64 -24.75 0.64
CA HIS A 38 -23.76 -25.55 -0.56
C HIS A 38 -25.10 -26.30 -0.48
N VAL A 39 -26.11 -25.83 -1.19
CA VAL A 39 -27.34 -26.57 -1.38
C VAL A 39 -27.09 -27.54 -2.53
N GLU A 40 -26.72 -28.79 -2.21
CA GLU A 40 -27.11 -29.90 -3.07
C GLU A 40 -28.65 -29.94 -3.05
N LEU A 41 -29.23 -29.79 -4.23
CA LEU A 41 -30.68 -29.84 -4.42
C LEU A 41 -31.17 -31.27 -4.18
N GLU A 42 -31.70 -31.54 -3.00
CA GLU A 42 -32.73 -32.55 -2.80
C GLU A 42 -34.05 -31.84 -2.48
N LEU A 43 -34.97 -31.93 -3.42
CA LEU A 43 -36.33 -31.41 -3.36
C LEU A 43 -37.19 -32.39 -2.58
N ASP A 44 -37.42 -32.13 -1.30
CA ASP A 44 -38.56 -32.71 -0.56
C ASP A 44 -39.36 -31.55 0.06
N PHE A 45 -40.53 -31.30 -0.52
CA PHE A 45 -41.48 -30.29 -0.08
C PHE A 45 -42.28 -30.79 1.12
N GLU A 46 -42.22 -30.08 2.24
CA GLU A 46 -43.35 -29.94 3.16
C GLU A 46 -43.52 -28.47 3.54
N VAL A 47 -44.67 -27.90 3.17
CA VAL A 47 -45.05 -26.52 3.43
C VAL A 47 -45.74 -26.49 4.78
N GLU A 48 -45.05 -26.05 5.83
CA GLU A 48 -45.69 -25.67 7.09
C GLU A 48 -45.99 -24.17 7.13
N GLU A 49 -47.17 -23.88 7.68
CA GLU A 49 -47.94 -22.65 7.56
C GLU A 49 -47.19 -21.37 7.93
N ALA A 50 -47.42 -20.35 7.11
CA ALA A 50 -47.14 -18.96 7.44
C ALA A 50 -48.02 -18.55 8.64
N THR A 51 -47.45 -18.59 9.85
CA THR A 51 -48.01 -17.83 10.98
C THR A 51 -47.75 -16.35 10.72
N GLU A 52 -48.85 -15.61 10.61
CA GLU A 52 -48.94 -14.16 10.54
C GLU A 52 -48.05 -13.53 11.62
N LEU A 53 -46.92 -12.94 11.20
CA LEU A 53 -46.20 -11.99 12.03
C LEU A 53 -46.92 -10.66 11.88
N GLU A 54 -47.57 -10.25 12.97
CA GLU A 54 -48.23 -8.98 13.15
C GLU A 54 -47.32 -7.83 12.68
N ASP A 55 -47.88 -6.92 11.86
CA ASP A 55 -47.27 -5.64 11.49
C ASP A 55 -47.11 -4.75 12.74
N GLU A 56 -46.21 -5.10 13.65
CA GLU A 56 -45.66 -4.11 14.55
C GLU A 56 -44.66 -3.26 13.75
N PRO A 57 -44.91 -1.94 13.60
CA PRO A 57 -43.91 -1.08 12.99
C PRO A 57 -42.65 -1.18 13.85
N LEU A 58 -41.58 -1.72 13.29
CA LEU A 58 -40.25 -1.71 13.88
C LEU A 58 -39.95 -0.28 14.34
N GLN A 59 -40.10 -0.05 15.64
CA GLN A 59 -39.60 1.15 16.28
C GLN A 59 -38.09 1.03 16.24
N LEU A 60 -37.51 1.53 15.14
CA LEU A 60 -36.11 1.89 15.08
C LEU A 60 -35.88 2.74 16.33
N PRO A 61 -35.09 2.28 17.32
CA PRO A 61 -34.65 3.21 18.33
C PRO A 61 -33.92 4.33 17.56
N ASP A 62 -34.13 5.59 17.95
CA ASP A 62 -33.31 6.75 17.55
C ASP A 62 -31.87 6.60 18.09
N GLN A 63 -31.30 5.41 17.99
CA GLN A 63 -29.87 5.21 18.07
C GLN A 63 -29.34 5.84 16.80
N GLU A 64 -28.85 7.06 16.96
CA GLU A 64 -27.82 7.67 16.14
C GLU A 64 -26.96 6.51 15.62
N ILE A 65 -27.13 6.16 14.33
CA ILE A 65 -26.18 5.29 13.66
C ILE A 65 -24.87 5.99 13.94
N PRO A 66 -23.93 5.41 14.72
CA PRO A 66 -22.66 6.07 14.95
C PRO A 66 -22.14 6.33 13.55
N GLU A 67 -21.92 7.59 13.19
CA GLU A 67 -21.25 7.94 11.96
C GLU A 67 -19.98 7.09 11.98
N VAL A 68 -19.99 6.02 11.20
CA VAL A 68 -18.84 5.13 11.10
C VAL A 68 -17.83 6.00 10.38
N LEU A 69 -16.97 6.66 11.15
CA LEU A 69 -15.76 7.36 10.72
C LEU A 69 -14.83 6.34 10.05
N GLY A 70 -15.22 5.86 8.87
CA GLY A 70 -14.32 5.60 7.78
C GLY A 70 -14.08 6.89 7.01
N ALA A 71 -13.85 8.00 7.72
CA ALA A 71 -13.40 9.23 7.10
C ALA A 71 -12.20 8.86 6.24
N GLU A 72 -12.31 9.03 4.93
CA GLU A 72 -11.14 9.16 4.08
C GLU A 72 -10.20 10.08 4.85
N THR A 73 -9.07 9.56 5.34
CA THR A 73 -8.18 10.36 6.19
C THR A 73 -7.92 11.63 5.41
N PRO A 74 -8.40 12.79 5.89
CA PRO A 74 -8.45 13.96 5.05
C PRO A 74 -7.03 14.26 4.60
N VAL A 75 -6.86 14.70 3.36
CA VAL A 75 -5.52 14.94 2.79
C VAL A 75 -4.68 15.82 3.74
N ALA A 76 -5.30 16.79 4.39
CA ALA A 76 -4.70 17.62 5.43
C ALA A 76 -4.13 16.82 6.63
N GLU A 77 -4.80 15.78 7.10
CA GLU A 77 -4.29 14.92 8.19
C GLU A 77 -3.13 14.05 7.70
N ILE A 78 -3.20 13.51 6.47
CA ILE A 78 -2.10 12.75 5.86
C ILE A 78 -0.84 13.64 5.76
N LEU A 79 -1.01 14.87 5.31
CA LEU A 79 0.07 15.85 5.21
C LEU A 79 0.58 16.31 6.58
N GLY A 80 -0.30 16.45 7.56
CA GLY A 80 0.07 16.69 8.96
C GLY A 80 1.02 15.61 9.49
N ARG A 81 0.68 14.34 9.28
CA ARG A 81 1.54 13.21 9.65
C ARG A 81 2.83 13.18 8.85
N ALA A 82 2.79 13.49 7.55
CA ALA A 82 3.99 13.57 6.72
C ALA A 82 4.98 14.62 7.27
N ARG A 83 4.48 15.78 7.70
CA ARG A 83 5.28 16.83 8.34
C ARG A 83 5.89 16.39 9.66
N ASP A 84 5.15 15.64 10.48
CA ASP A 84 5.69 15.12 11.73
C ASP A 84 6.82 14.12 11.48
N PHE A 85 6.71 13.29 10.44
CA PHE A 85 7.82 12.43 10.01
C PHE A 85 9.01 13.23 9.49
N LEU A 86 8.81 14.32 8.74
CA LEU A 86 9.89 15.22 8.31
C LEU A 86 10.64 15.81 9.51
N ARG A 87 9.92 16.32 10.50
CA ARG A 87 10.51 16.86 11.74
C ARG A 87 11.28 15.81 12.53
N ALA A 88 10.81 14.57 12.50
CA ALA A 88 11.47 13.43 13.13
C ALA A 88 12.64 12.84 12.30
N GLY A 89 12.94 13.39 11.12
CA GLY A 89 13.98 12.86 10.22
C GLY A 89 13.64 11.51 9.57
N LYS A 90 12.37 11.10 9.63
CA LYS A 90 11.85 9.84 9.07
C LYS A 90 11.42 10.06 7.62
N TYR A 91 12.41 10.26 6.75
CA TYR A 91 12.17 10.73 5.39
C TYR A 91 11.46 9.71 4.49
N ARG A 92 11.66 8.40 4.70
CA ARG A 92 10.98 7.36 3.88
C ARG A 92 9.48 7.35 4.15
N GLU A 93 9.10 7.40 5.42
CA GLU A 93 7.72 7.44 5.88
C GLU A 93 7.03 8.74 5.44
N ALA A 94 7.72 9.88 5.59
CA ALA A 94 7.26 11.17 5.08
C ALA A 94 6.99 11.12 3.56
N ARG A 95 7.93 10.57 2.78
CA ARG A 95 7.81 10.42 1.32
C ARG A 95 6.59 9.57 0.95
N HIS A 96 6.37 8.46 1.64
CA HIS A 96 5.23 7.58 1.41
C HIS A 96 3.90 8.31 1.64
N LEU A 97 3.76 9.02 2.77
CA LEU A 97 2.54 9.77 3.07
C LEU A 97 2.32 10.94 2.11
N ALA A 98 3.37 11.68 1.76
CA ALA A 98 3.26 12.79 0.80
C ALA A 98 2.88 12.30 -0.60
N THR A 99 3.41 11.14 -1.04
CA THR A 99 3.01 10.50 -2.31
C THR A 99 1.54 10.12 -2.26
N ARG A 100 1.08 9.50 -1.16
CA ARG A 100 -0.33 9.14 -0.99
C ARG A 100 -1.25 10.36 -0.96
N ALA A 101 -0.84 11.45 -0.34
CA ALA A 101 -1.59 12.70 -0.34
C ALA A 101 -1.75 13.25 -1.77
N LEU A 102 -0.70 13.20 -2.59
CA LEU A 102 -0.74 13.64 -3.99
C LEU A 102 -1.51 12.68 -4.91
N GLU A 103 -1.61 11.40 -4.58
CA GLU A 103 -2.52 10.48 -5.28
C GLU A 103 -4.00 10.88 -5.08
N LEU A 104 -4.34 11.44 -3.91
CA LEU A 104 -5.69 11.89 -3.57
C LEU A 104 -5.97 13.33 -4.02
N ALA A 105 -4.97 14.20 -3.95
CA ALA A 105 -5.05 15.60 -4.39
C ALA A 105 -3.80 15.96 -5.22
N PRO A 106 -3.81 15.66 -6.54
CA PRO A 106 -2.65 15.86 -7.41
C PRO A 106 -2.16 17.29 -7.53
N ASP A 107 -3.01 18.30 -7.30
CA ASP A 107 -2.66 19.72 -7.42
C ASP A 107 -2.29 20.39 -6.09
N ASP A 108 -2.23 19.62 -4.99
CA ASP A 108 -1.96 20.17 -3.67
C ASP A 108 -0.49 20.63 -3.53
N ALA A 109 -0.30 21.94 -3.34
CA ALA A 109 1.03 22.55 -3.27
C ALA A 109 1.82 22.11 -2.02
N GLU A 110 1.11 21.84 -0.93
CA GLU A 110 1.71 21.38 0.33
C GLU A 110 2.27 19.96 0.19
N GLY A 111 1.53 19.06 -0.44
CA GLY A 111 1.96 17.70 -0.75
C GLY A 111 3.19 17.65 -1.63
N HIS A 112 3.26 18.51 -2.65
CA HIS A 112 4.46 18.62 -3.50
C HIS A 112 5.68 19.10 -2.71
N THR A 113 5.48 20.08 -1.81
CA THR A 113 6.55 20.60 -0.97
C THR A 113 7.04 19.53 0.02
N ALA A 114 6.11 18.86 0.71
CA ALA A 114 6.42 17.76 1.63
C ALA A 114 7.14 16.61 0.92
N LEU A 115 6.70 16.24 -0.29
CA LEU A 115 7.36 15.20 -1.09
C LEU A 115 8.80 15.61 -1.45
N LYS A 116 9.00 16.84 -1.92
CA LYS A 116 10.31 17.34 -2.30
C LYS A 116 11.27 17.40 -1.10
N GLU A 117 10.80 17.86 0.05
CA GLU A 117 11.57 17.87 1.30
C GLU A 117 11.95 16.46 1.73
N ALA A 118 11.00 15.52 1.70
CA ALA A 118 11.23 14.13 2.03
C ALA A 118 12.26 13.49 1.08
N GLU A 119 12.12 13.68 -0.23
CA GLU A 119 13.07 13.17 -1.23
C GLU A 119 14.47 13.76 -1.02
N THR A 120 14.57 15.05 -0.71
CA THR A 120 15.86 15.72 -0.47
C THR A 120 16.56 15.19 0.78
N GLY A 121 15.83 15.07 1.90
CA GLY A 121 16.37 14.52 3.15
C GLY A 121 16.78 13.07 3.00
N LEU A 122 15.93 12.26 2.36
CA LEU A 122 16.21 10.85 2.10
C LEU A 122 17.42 10.65 1.19
N LEU A 123 17.55 11.49 0.15
CA LEU A 123 18.70 11.46 -0.74
C LEU A 123 20.00 11.77 0.01
N ALA A 124 20.00 12.77 0.90
CA ALA A 124 21.15 13.10 1.72
C ALA A 124 21.55 11.93 2.65
N GLU A 125 20.57 11.31 3.33
CA GLU A 125 20.78 10.13 4.17
C GLU A 125 21.40 8.97 3.36
N LEU A 126 20.80 8.63 2.22
CA LEU A 126 21.24 7.52 1.39
C LEU A 126 22.63 7.75 0.78
N ARG A 127 22.94 8.98 0.36
CA ARG A 127 24.28 9.33 -0.11
C ARG A 127 25.33 9.14 0.98
N GLY A 128 25.03 9.59 2.20
CA GLY A 128 25.89 9.39 3.36
C GLY A 128 26.14 7.90 3.66
N GLN A 129 25.11 7.05 3.51
CA GLN A 129 25.23 5.62 3.78
C GLN A 129 25.93 4.84 2.66
N LEU A 130 25.60 5.13 1.40
CA LEU A 130 25.95 4.28 0.26
C LEU A 130 27.09 4.83 -0.60
N LEU A 131 27.30 6.14 -0.60
CA LEU A 131 28.28 6.81 -1.48
C LEU A 131 29.45 7.43 -0.72
N ALA A 132 29.51 7.31 0.62
CA ALA A 132 30.65 7.76 1.42
C ALA A 132 31.97 7.08 1.01
N ARG A 133 31.89 5.83 0.51
CA ARG A 133 33.03 5.10 -0.05
C ARG A 133 32.72 4.69 -1.50
N PRO A 134 33.71 4.70 -2.41
CA PRO A 134 33.51 4.35 -3.80
C PRO A 134 33.42 2.83 -3.98
N LEU A 135 32.32 2.21 -3.56
CA LEU A 135 32.12 0.76 -3.66
C LEU A 135 31.38 0.37 -4.94
N SER A 136 31.66 -0.83 -5.44
CA SER A 136 31.01 -1.43 -6.60
C SER A 136 29.99 -2.48 -6.16
N PRO A 137 28.73 -2.43 -6.63
CA PRO A 137 27.73 -3.43 -6.29
C PRO A 137 27.91 -4.70 -7.14
N ARG A 138 27.74 -5.87 -6.50
CA ARG A 138 27.73 -7.18 -7.15
C ARG A 138 26.52 -7.98 -6.71
N VAL A 139 25.76 -8.54 -7.65
CA VAL A 139 24.65 -9.46 -7.34
C VAL A 139 25.21 -10.76 -6.74
N ILE A 140 24.63 -11.17 -5.61
CA ILE A 140 24.97 -12.42 -4.91
C ILE A 140 23.78 -13.38 -4.79
N ALA A 141 22.55 -12.90 -5.01
CA ALA A 141 21.37 -13.75 -4.99
C ALA A 141 21.39 -14.79 -6.12
N SER A 142 20.93 -16.00 -5.81
CA SER A 142 20.71 -17.07 -6.77
C SER A 142 19.55 -16.74 -7.72
N GLY A 143 19.53 -17.37 -8.89
CA GLY A 143 18.43 -17.21 -9.85
C GLY A 143 17.05 -17.56 -9.28
N ALA A 144 16.98 -18.49 -8.33
CA ALA A 144 15.73 -18.83 -7.64
C ALA A 144 15.26 -17.69 -6.70
N GLN A 145 16.17 -17.09 -5.93
CA GLN A 145 15.86 -15.95 -5.07
C GLN A 145 15.42 -14.73 -5.88
N LEU A 146 16.03 -14.49 -7.04
CA LEU A 146 15.63 -13.40 -7.93
C LEU A 146 14.23 -13.63 -8.53
N ARG A 147 13.85 -14.87 -8.88
CA ARG A 147 12.51 -15.15 -9.42
C ARG A 147 11.38 -14.99 -8.41
N GLY A 148 11.66 -15.19 -7.12
CA GLY A 148 10.69 -14.98 -6.05
C GLY A 148 10.42 -13.50 -5.74
N LEU A 149 11.26 -12.60 -6.25
CA LEU A 149 11.13 -11.16 -6.02
C LEU A 149 10.47 -10.47 -7.22
N ARG A 150 9.54 -9.56 -6.93
CA ARG A 150 9.00 -8.66 -7.95
C ARG A 150 9.96 -7.49 -8.11
N PHE A 151 10.41 -7.27 -9.35
CA PHE A 151 11.27 -6.14 -9.70
C PHE A 151 10.59 -5.23 -10.71
N THR A 152 10.66 -3.94 -10.48
CA THR A 152 10.25 -2.94 -11.48
C THR A 152 11.19 -2.97 -12.69
N PRO A 153 10.81 -2.44 -13.86
CA PRO A 153 11.73 -2.31 -15.00
C PRO A 153 13.02 -1.53 -14.65
N ALA A 154 12.89 -0.48 -13.85
CA ALA A 154 13.97 0.33 -13.31
C ALA A 154 14.95 -0.51 -12.46
N GLU A 155 14.41 -1.34 -11.56
CA GLU A 155 15.21 -2.23 -10.73
C GLU A 155 15.94 -3.31 -11.54
N ARG A 156 15.29 -3.87 -12.56
CA ARG A 156 15.93 -4.81 -13.48
C ARG A 156 17.09 -4.18 -14.24
N TYR A 157 16.98 -2.90 -14.60
CA TYR A 157 18.09 -2.15 -15.20
C TYR A 157 19.28 -2.07 -14.25
N LEU A 158 19.06 -1.73 -12.99
CA LEU A 158 20.12 -1.64 -11.97
C LEU A 158 20.81 -2.98 -11.74
N LEU A 159 20.04 -4.06 -11.54
CA LEU A 159 20.58 -5.41 -11.31
C LEU A 159 21.49 -5.88 -12.46
N LYS A 160 21.12 -5.57 -13.72
CA LYS A 160 21.95 -5.88 -14.90
C LYS A 160 23.30 -5.14 -14.92
N ARG A 161 23.44 -4.04 -14.17
CA ARG A 161 24.67 -3.24 -14.08
C ARG A 161 25.50 -3.55 -12.84
N PHE A 162 25.00 -4.37 -11.92
CA PHE A 162 25.69 -4.73 -10.68
C PHE A 162 26.66 -5.91 -10.89
N ASP A 163 27.66 -5.67 -11.74
CA ASP A 163 28.70 -6.62 -12.13
C ASP A 163 29.98 -6.53 -11.28
N GLY A 164 30.03 -5.59 -10.33
CA GLY A 164 31.21 -5.30 -9.51
C GLY A 164 32.29 -4.47 -10.20
N LYS A 165 32.12 -4.09 -11.47
CA LYS A 165 33.15 -3.35 -12.25
C LYS A 165 33.03 -1.84 -12.11
N ARG A 166 31.81 -1.33 -11.90
CA ARG A 166 31.51 0.10 -11.80
C ARG A 166 31.06 0.45 -10.39
N THR A 167 31.46 1.62 -9.93
CA THR A 167 31.00 2.15 -8.63
C THR A 167 29.52 2.50 -8.66
N LEU A 168 28.87 2.51 -7.50
CA LEU A 168 27.48 2.98 -7.37
C LEU A 168 27.27 4.36 -8.00
N LYS A 169 28.18 5.31 -7.72
CA LYS A 169 28.13 6.68 -8.27
C LYS A 169 28.14 6.69 -9.80
N GLN A 170 28.95 5.84 -10.44
CA GLN A 170 29.00 5.73 -11.90
C GLN A 170 27.71 5.13 -12.48
N ILE A 171 27.18 4.08 -11.85
CA ILE A 171 25.95 3.41 -12.30
C ILE A 171 24.75 4.34 -12.20
N ILE A 172 24.62 5.04 -11.07
CA ILE A 172 23.52 5.98 -10.81
C ILE A 172 23.57 7.15 -11.78
N ARG A 173 24.75 7.71 -12.06
CA ARG A 173 24.92 8.84 -12.98
C ARG A 173 24.40 8.56 -14.39
N VAL A 174 24.47 7.30 -14.85
CA VAL A 174 24.01 6.88 -16.19
C VAL A 174 22.67 6.14 -16.13
N SER A 175 21.98 6.20 -14.99
CA SER A 175 20.69 5.58 -14.80
C SER A 175 19.57 6.48 -15.35
N PRO A 176 18.58 5.93 -16.07
CA PRO A 176 17.39 6.68 -16.47
C PRO A 176 16.40 6.90 -15.31
N ILE A 177 16.78 6.55 -14.09
CA ILE A 177 15.96 6.55 -12.88
C ILE A 177 16.42 7.71 -12.00
N LYS A 178 15.49 8.38 -11.30
CA LYS A 178 15.85 9.38 -10.28
C LYS A 178 16.82 8.77 -9.28
N GLU A 179 17.78 9.58 -8.84
CA GLU A 179 18.86 9.12 -7.96
C GLU A 179 18.34 8.57 -6.62
N VAL A 180 17.34 9.22 -6.02
CA VAL A 180 16.73 8.79 -4.76
C VAL A 180 16.14 7.38 -4.88
N ASP A 181 15.39 7.11 -5.96
CA ASP A 181 14.80 5.80 -6.22
C ASP A 181 15.86 4.72 -6.47
N ALA A 182 16.91 5.08 -7.21
CA ALA A 182 18.02 4.17 -7.47
C ALA A 182 18.75 3.78 -6.17
N LEU A 183 19.00 4.75 -5.29
CA LEU A 183 19.65 4.52 -4.00
C LEU A 183 18.75 3.75 -3.03
N GLU A 184 17.44 3.99 -3.02
CA GLU A 184 16.49 3.19 -2.24
C GLU A 184 16.44 1.75 -2.70
N ALA A 185 16.42 1.51 -4.01
CA ALA A 185 16.50 0.17 -4.57
C ALA A 185 17.79 -0.53 -4.14
N VAL A 186 18.94 0.16 -4.23
CA VAL A 186 20.24 -0.36 -3.73
C VAL A 186 20.17 -0.71 -2.25
N HIS A 187 19.64 0.19 -1.41
CA HIS A 187 19.49 -0.05 0.03
C HIS A 187 18.62 -1.28 0.33
N ARG A 188 17.49 -1.40 -0.37
CA ARG A 188 16.59 -2.55 -0.26
C ARG A 188 17.27 -3.84 -0.69
N PHE A 189 18.04 -3.83 -1.78
CA PHE A 189 18.79 -5.00 -2.23
C PHE A 189 19.91 -5.40 -1.27
N LEU A 190 20.56 -4.46 -0.61
CA LEU A 190 21.56 -4.75 0.43
C LEU A 190 20.90 -5.41 1.64
N LYS A 191 19.83 -4.80 2.16
CA LYS A 191 19.07 -5.36 3.29
C LYS A 191 18.47 -6.74 2.98
N GLY A 192 18.02 -6.94 1.75
CA GLY A 192 17.47 -8.21 1.27
C GLY A 192 18.52 -9.25 0.86
N GLY A 193 19.81 -8.96 0.99
CA GLY A 193 20.88 -9.89 0.62
C GLY A 193 20.96 -10.20 -0.88
N VAL A 194 20.39 -9.35 -1.73
CA VAL A 194 20.40 -9.52 -3.20
C VAL A 194 21.75 -9.14 -3.78
N ILE A 195 22.37 -8.10 -3.20
CA ILE A 195 23.67 -7.57 -3.64
C ILE A 195 24.63 -7.44 -2.45
N ARG A 196 25.91 -7.33 -2.76
CA ARG A 196 26.97 -6.92 -1.85
C ARG A 196 27.76 -5.77 -2.46
N LEU A 197 28.29 -4.89 -1.62
CA LEU A 197 29.25 -3.87 -2.04
C LEU A 197 30.68 -4.41 -1.88
N VAL A 198 31.48 -4.31 -2.93
CA VAL A 198 32.90 -4.71 -2.96
C VAL A 198 33.78 -3.50 -3.33
N GLU A 199 35.07 -3.59 -3.04
CA GLU A 199 36.01 -2.58 -3.52
C GLU A 199 36.12 -2.63 -5.05
N PRO A 200 36.23 -1.46 -5.71
CA PRO A 200 36.33 -1.41 -7.15
C PRO A 200 37.64 -2.05 -7.62
N PRO A 201 37.66 -2.68 -8.81
CA PRO A 201 38.92 -3.14 -9.39
C PRO A 201 39.87 -1.95 -9.58
N ARG A 202 41.15 -2.17 -9.26
CA ARG A 202 42.22 -1.19 -9.46
C ARG A 202 42.43 -0.88 -10.93
#